data_AF-A0A4P5NMV8-F1
#
_entry.id   AF-A0A4P5NMV8-F1
#
_cell.length_a   1.000
_cell.length_b   1.000
_cell.length_c   1.000
_cell.angle_alpha   90.00
_cell.angle_beta   90.00
_cell.angle_gamma   90.00
#
_symmetry.space_group_name_H-M   'P 1'
#
loop_
_entity.id
_entity.type
_entity.pdbx_description
1 polymer ?
#
loop_
_entity_poly.entity_id
_entity_poly.type
_entity_poly.pdbx_seq_one_letter_code
_entity_poly.pdbx_strand_id
1 'polypeptide(L)'
;MTDIFRPMAPRDLASRSTLTNQSVAMNLLHQHNRFMIDAEQAKAEGIAQAFRHASSQADARWMDMESLLLRAAPIDNASGEIEATMIAARRKAGKVRT
;
A
#
# COMPACT_ATOMS: atom_id res chain seq x y z
N MET A 1 16.31 -21.70 12.24
CA MET A 1 16.32 -20.41 12.96
C MET A 1 15.09 -19.67 12.44
N THR A 2 14.00 -19.67 13.20
CA THR A 2 12.77 -18.96 12.79
C THR A 2 13.03 -17.48 13.00
N ASP A 3 13.33 -16.75 11.94
CA ASP A 3 13.26 -15.29 11.96
C ASP A 3 11.81 -14.92 12.22
N ILE A 4 11.53 -14.69 13.51
CA ILE A 4 10.23 -14.25 13.99
C ILE A 4 10.03 -12.86 13.40
N PHE A 5 9.08 -12.75 12.48
CA PHE A 5 8.56 -11.49 11.99
C PHE A 5 8.29 -10.57 13.18
N ARG A 6 9.12 -9.54 13.35
CA ARG A 6 8.89 -8.48 14.34
C ARG A 6 8.34 -7.29 13.59
N PRO A 7 7.02 -7.02 13.64
CA PRO A 7 6.47 -5.84 13.02
C PRO A 7 7.18 -4.60 13.57
N MET A 8 7.56 -3.68 12.69
CA MET A 8 8.15 -2.41 13.09
C MET A 8 7.18 -1.67 14.02
N ALA A 9 7.66 -1.20 15.18
CA ALA A 9 6.80 -0.45 16.08
C ALA A 9 6.39 0.88 15.40
N PRO A 10 5.13 1.35 15.57
CA PRO A 10 4.66 2.58 14.91
C PRO A 10 5.53 3.81 15.17
N ARG A 11 6.13 3.92 16.36
CA ARG A 11 7.05 5.01 16.71
C ARG A 11 8.34 4.97 15.88
N ASP A 12 8.83 3.78 15.56
CA ASP A 12 10.07 3.59 14.83
C ASP A 12 9.82 3.94 13.35
N LEU A 13 8.66 3.55 12.81
CA LEU A 13 8.22 3.97 11.48
C LEU A 13 8.02 5.49 11.37
N ALA A 14 7.43 6.11 12.39
CA ALA A 14 7.25 7.55 12.45
C ALA A 14 8.59 8.30 12.46
N SER A 15 9.59 7.77 13.19
CA SER A 15 10.94 8.36 13.21
C SER A 15 11.68 8.28 11.87
N ARG A 16 11.38 7.25 11.06
CA ARG A 16 11.96 7.02 9.73
C ARG A 16 11.22 7.77 8.62
N SER A 17 9.99 8.21 8.88
CA SER A 17 9.15 8.92 7.91
C SER A 17 9.21 10.42 8.13
N THR A 18 9.56 11.19 7.09
CA THR A 18 9.45 12.66 7.15
C THR A 18 8.01 13.08 7.44
N LEU A 19 7.80 14.26 8.03
CA LEU A 19 6.45 14.83 8.23
C LEU A 19 5.66 14.89 6.92
N THR A 20 6.34 15.16 5.80
CA THR A 20 5.76 15.13 4.46
C THR A 20 5.30 13.73 4.07
N ASN A 21 6.10 12.68 4.32
CA ASN A 21 5.68 11.31 4.02
C ASN A 21 4.49 10.89 4.88
N GLN A 22 4.45 11.30 6.15
CA GLN A 22 3.32 11.04 7.03
C GLN A 22 2.03 11.72 6.54
N SER A 23 2.11 12.99 6.12
CA SER A 23 0.95 13.71 5.59
C SER A 23 0.45 13.13 4.27
N VAL A 24 1.35 12.71 3.39
CA VAL A 24 1.01 12.02 2.13
C VAL A 24 0.36 10.67 2.43
N ALA A 25 0.88 9.88 3.38
CA ALA A 25 0.29 8.60 3.77
C ALA A 25 -1.15 8.77 4.30
N MET A 26 -1.38 9.76 5.16
CA MET A 26 -2.71 10.08 5.68
C MET A 26 -3.67 10.53 4.57
N ASN A 27 -3.18 11.29 3.60
CA ASN A 27 -3.98 11.71 2.45
C ASN A 27 -4.36 10.50 1.57
N LEU A 28 -3.41 9.61 1.27
CA LEU A 28 -3.66 8.38 0.53
C LEU A 28 -4.67 7.46 1.25
N LEU A 29 -4.60 7.37 2.58
CA LEU A 29 -5.56 6.61 3.38
C LEU A 29 -6.96 7.19 3.29
N HIS A 30 -7.08 8.51 3.36
CA HIS A 30 -8.36 9.19 3.20
C HIS A 30 -8.98 8.93 1.82
N GLN A 31 -8.17 9.01 0.76
CA GLN A 31 -8.62 8.70 -0.61
C GLN A 31 -9.03 7.24 -0.76
N HIS A 32 -8.24 6.29 -0.24
CA HIS A 32 -8.58 4.87 -0.25
C HIS A 32 -9.94 4.61 0.41
N ASN A 33 -10.15 5.13 1.62
CA ASN A 33 -11.42 4.99 2.33
C ASN A 33 -12.59 5.58 1.55
N ARG A 34 -12.38 6.73 0.91
CA ARG A 34 -13.40 7.36 0.07
C ARG A 34 -13.82 6.45 -1.09
N PHE A 35 -12.84 5.88 -1.81
CA PHE A 35 -13.14 4.98 -2.93
C PHE A 35 -13.78 3.67 -2.47
N MET A 36 -13.44 3.15 -1.28
CA MET A 36 -14.12 2.00 -0.71
C MET A 36 -15.60 2.29 -0.43
N ILE A 37 -15.93 3.46 0.13
CA ILE A 37 -17.32 3.91 0.33
C ILE A 37 -18.05 4.03 -1.02
N ASP A 38 -17.42 4.68 -2.01
CA ASP A 38 -18.01 4.84 -3.34
C ASP A 38 -18.24 3.45 -4.01
N ALA A 39 -17.36 2.47 -3.79
CA ALA A 39 -17.52 1.11 -4.26
C ALA A 39 -18.70 0.40 -3.57
N GLU A 40 -18.81 0.49 -2.25
CA GLU A 40 -19.93 -0.07 -1.49
C GLU A 40 -21.27 0.51 -1.95
N GLN A 41 -21.32 1.83 -2.16
CA GLN A 41 -22.51 2.50 -2.68
C GLN A 41 -22.85 2.00 -4.10
N ALA A 42 -21.88 1.97 -5.02
CA ALA A 42 -22.11 1.48 -6.38
C ALA A 42 -22.56 0.01 -6.41
N LYS A 43 -22.08 -0.82 -5.48
CA LYS A 43 -22.53 -2.20 -5.31
C LYS A 43 -23.98 -2.25 -4.83
N ALA A 44 -24.36 -1.40 -3.88
CA ALA A 44 -25.74 -1.31 -3.38
C ALA A 44 -26.72 -0.84 -4.46
N GLU A 45 -26.29 0.06 -5.33
CA GLU A 45 -27.06 0.58 -6.48
C GLU A 45 -27.06 -0.37 -7.69
N GLY A 46 -26.28 -1.45 -7.67
CA GLY A 46 -26.17 -2.42 -8.77
C GLY A 46 -25.38 -1.92 -9.98
N ILE A 47 -24.61 -0.84 -9.86
CA ILE A 47 -23.85 -0.23 -10.95
C ILE A 47 -22.46 -0.88 -11.03
N ALA A 48 -22.38 -2.03 -11.70
CA ALA A 48 -21.17 -2.86 -11.75
C ALA A 48 -19.92 -2.13 -12.31
N GLN A 49 -20.09 -1.20 -13.25
CA GLN A 49 -18.96 -0.42 -13.80
C GLN A 49 -18.38 0.55 -12.77
N ALA A 50 -19.24 1.26 -12.03
CA ALA A 50 -18.83 2.19 -10.99
C ALA A 50 -18.14 1.44 -9.83
N PHE A 51 -18.67 0.28 -9.44
CA PHE A 51 -18.03 -0.58 -8.43
C PHE A 51 -16.61 -0.99 -8.83
N ARG A 52 -16.42 -1.49 -10.06
CA ARG A 52 -15.09 -1.88 -10.55
C ARG A 52 -14.13 -0.71 -10.61
N HIS A 53 -14.60 0.45 -11.07
CA HIS A 53 -13.78 1.65 -11.13
C HIS A 53 -13.34 2.10 -9.73
N ALA A 54 -14.28 2.25 -8.80
CA ALA A 54 -13.98 2.67 -7.43
C ALA A 54 -13.04 1.68 -6.72
N SER A 55 -13.27 0.38 -6.86
CA SER A 55 -12.39 -0.66 -6.31
C SER A 55 -10.97 -0.56 -6.88
N SER A 56 -10.83 -0.36 -8.20
CA SER A 56 -9.52 -0.18 -8.84
C SER A 56 -8.78 1.08 -8.35
N GLN A 57 -9.51 2.16 -8.04
CA GLN A 57 -8.91 3.38 -7.49
C GLN A 57 -8.48 3.17 -6.02
N ALA A 58 -9.28 2.45 -5.23
CA ALA A 58 -8.93 2.10 -3.85
C ALA A 58 -7.63 1.25 -3.81
N ASP A 59 -7.53 0.25 -4.69
CA ASP A 59 -6.32 -0.59 -4.83
C ASP A 59 -5.10 0.23 -5.25
N ALA A 60 -5.26 1.17 -6.19
CA ALA A 60 -4.18 2.04 -6.61
C ALA A 60 -3.62 2.88 -5.45
N ARG A 61 -4.50 3.45 -4.60
CA ARG A 61 -4.08 4.24 -3.43
C ARG A 61 -3.42 3.38 -2.35
N TRP A 62 -3.86 2.14 -2.21
CA TRP A 62 -3.19 1.17 -1.34
C TRP A 62 -1.76 0.89 -1.81
N MET A 63 -1.57 0.66 -3.11
CA MET A 63 -0.25 0.42 -3.71
C MET A 63 0.68 1.65 -3.62
N ASP A 64 0.13 2.86 -3.80
CA ASP A 64 0.87 4.10 -3.61
C ASP A 64 1.37 4.23 -2.16
N MET A 65 0.52 3.88 -1.20
CA MET A 65 0.86 3.92 0.23
C MET A 65 1.92 2.87 0.59
N GLU A 66 1.78 1.63 0.09
CA GLU A 66 2.80 0.58 0.24
C GLU A 66 4.15 1.06 -0.30
N SER A 67 4.17 1.65 -1.51
CA SER A 67 5.42 2.17 -2.09
C SER A 67 6.01 3.33 -1.28
N LEU A 68 5.19 4.19 -0.69
CA LEU A 68 5.66 5.30 0.15
C LEU A 68 6.30 4.79 1.44
N LEU A 69 5.65 3.83 2.11
CA LEU A 69 6.12 3.25 3.36
C LEU A 69 7.43 2.48 3.17
N LEU A 70 7.54 1.69 2.10
CA LEU A 70 8.79 0.98 1.76
C LEU A 70 9.96 1.91 1.47
N ARG A 71 9.71 3.11 0.93
CA ARG A 71 10.77 4.10 0.72
C ARG A 71 11.20 4.78 2.03
N ALA A 72 10.26 5.01 2.93
CA ALA A 72 10.52 5.64 4.23
C ALA A 72 11.22 4.68 5.19
N ALA A 73 10.87 3.40 5.15
CA ALA A 73 11.50 2.34 5.91
C ALA A 73 11.88 1.21 4.95
N PRO A 74 13.00 1.34 4.21
CA PRO A 74 13.48 0.27 3.36
C PRO A 74 13.71 -0.97 4.19
N ILE A 75 13.05 -2.03 3.78
CA ILE A 75 13.24 -3.39 4.24
C ILE A 75 14.72 -3.72 3.99
N ASP A 76 15.50 -3.87 5.05
CA ASP A 76 16.92 -4.14 4.92
C ASP A 76 17.09 -5.60 4.53
N ASN A 77 17.68 -5.84 3.35
CA ASN A 77 17.97 -7.21 2.91
C ASN A 77 18.96 -7.92 3.85
N ALA A 78 19.71 -7.16 4.68
CA ALA A 78 20.59 -7.71 5.69
C ALA A 78 19.86 -8.22 6.94
N SER A 79 18.60 -7.81 7.19
CA SER A 79 17.80 -8.24 8.35
C SER A 79 16.96 -9.49 8.10
N GLY A 80 17.07 -10.13 6.93
CA GLY A 80 16.32 -11.34 6.62
C GLY A 80 14.85 -11.08 6.23
N GLU A 81 14.48 -9.83 5.96
CA GLU A 81 13.11 -9.48 5.58
C GLU A 81 12.83 -9.82 4.09
N ILE A 82 12.25 -11.00 3.88
CA ILE A 82 11.88 -11.62 2.59
C ILE A 82 10.98 -10.73 1.69
N GLU A 83 10.38 -9.66 2.24
CA GLU A 83 9.41 -8.83 1.52
C GLU A 83 10.03 -7.95 0.43
N ALA A 84 11.27 -7.49 0.56
CA ALA A 84 11.92 -6.68 -0.50
C ALA A 84 12.06 -7.47 -1.81
N THR A 85 12.35 -8.77 -1.72
CA THR A 85 12.46 -9.67 -2.87
C THR A 85 11.08 -10.02 -3.46
N MET A 86 10.06 -10.25 -2.64
CA MET A 86 8.70 -10.52 -3.12
C MET A 86 8.04 -9.30 -3.77
N ILE A 87 8.28 -8.09 -3.25
CA ILE A 87 7.72 -6.85 -3.79
C ILE A 87 8.43 -6.45 -5.08
N ALA A 88 9.75 -6.62 -5.16
CA ALA A 88 10.49 -6.48 -6.42
C ALA A 88 10.01 -7.49 -7.49
N ALA A 89 9.73 -8.74 -7.08
CA ALA A 89 9.17 -9.76 -7.95
C ALA A 89 7.74 -9.42 -8.41
N ARG A 90 6.86 -8.91 -7.53
CA ARG A 90 5.52 -8.39 -7.89
C ARG A 90 5.60 -7.24 -8.88
N ARG A 91 6.53 -6.30 -8.68
CA ARG A 91 6.80 -5.20 -9.63
C ARG A 91 7.29 -5.68 -11.00
N LYS A 92 8.05 -6.78 -11.04
CA LYS A 92 8.53 -7.39 -12.29
C LYS A 92 7.43 -8.20 -12.98
N ALA A 93 6.59 -8.89 -12.21
CA ALA A 93 5.44 -9.65 -12.70
C ALA A 93 4.30 -8.76 -13.23
N GLY A 94 4.14 -7.55 -12.68
CA GLY A 94 3.19 -6.55 -13.17
C GLY A 94 3.62 -5.85 -14.47
N LYS A 95 4.85 -6.08 -14.98
CA LYS A 95 5.34 -5.56 -16.27
C LYS A 95 5.14 -6.56 -17.42
N VAL A 96 3.97 -7.19 -17.50
CA VAL A 96 3.56 -7.86 -18.74
C VAL A 96 2.74 -6.85 -19.55
N ARG A 97 3.36 -6.37 -20.64
CA ARG A 97 2.95 -5.36 -21.64
C ARG A 97 3.33 -3.92 -21.26
N THR A 98 4.07 -3.16 -22.06
CA THR A 98 4.43 -3.21 -23.49
C THR A 98 5.93 -3.02 -23.71
#